data_AF-A0A433PRA9-F1
#
_entry.id   AF-A0A433PRA9-F1
#
_cell.length_a   1.000
_cell.length_b   1.000
_cell.length_c   1.000
_cell.angle_alpha   90.00
_cell.angle_beta   90.00
_cell.angle_gamma   90.00
#
_symmetry.space_group_name_H-M   'P 1'
#
loop_
_entity.id
_entity.type
_entity.pdbx_description
1 polymer ?
#
loop_
_entity_poly.entity_id
_entity_poly.type
_entity_poly.pdbx_seq_one_letter_code
_entity_poly.pdbx_strand_id
1 'polypeptide(L)'
;MSTPIDLFKAAQQNTRHGNVEDDGKNIQYWQDKLVGKTYIGGGSAGALEEDQVVRDSQLPAIHRVARINTMLTMDYRPTRLNVKIDENNKILAVSFG
;
A
#
# COMPACT_ATOMS: atom_id res chain seq x y z
N MET A 1 -53.61 12.01 -10.93
CA MET A 1 -52.86 11.32 -12.00
C MET A 1 -51.49 10.91 -11.44
N SER A 2 -51.30 9.61 -11.23
CA SER A 2 -50.01 8.87 -11.10
C SER A 2 -49.16 9.06 -12.38
N THR A 3 -47.83 8.96 -12.50
CA THR A 3 -46.65 8.36 -11.79
C THR A 3 -45.38 8.73 -12.64
N PRO A 4 -44.14 8.17 -12.48
CA PRO A 4 -43.12 8.36 -11.42
C PRO A 4 -41.63 8.42 -11.97
N ILE A 5 -40.62 8.42 -11.08
CA ILE A 5 -39.18 8.03 -11.29
C ILE A 5 -38.32 9.06 -12.07
N ASP A 6 -37.35 9.75 -11.45
CA ASP A 6 -35.96 9.24 -11.42
C ASP A 6 -35.25 9.47 -10.08
N LEU A 7 -35.19 8.34 -9.36
CA LEU A 7 -34.41 8.07 -8.18
C LEU A 7 -33.01 7.56 -8.60
N PHE A 8 -32.16 8.40 -9.20
CA PHE A 8 -30.74 8.04 -9.43
C PHE A 8 -29.81 9.26 -9.44
N LYS A 9 -29.44 9.72 -8.25
CA LYS A 9 -28.11 10.30 -8.02
C LYS A 9 -27.60 9.99 -6.62
N ALA A 10 -27.70 8.71 -6.25
CA ALA A 10 -27.00 8.14 -5.10
C ALA A 10 -25.79 7.35 -5.63
N ALA A 11 -24.60 7.96 -5.57
CA ALA A 11 -23.29 7.28 -5.45
C ALA A 11 -22.14 8.26 -5.73
N GLN A 12 -22.03 9.36 -4.99
CA GLN A 12 -20.75 10.07 -4.82
C GLN A 12 -20.62 10.66 -3.41
N GLN A 13 -20.97 9.86 -2.40
CA GLN A 13 -20.68 10.13 -1.00
C GLN A 13 -20.22 8.84 -0.33
N ASN A 14 -18.98 8.45 -0.59
CA ASN A 14 -18.24 7.46 0.16
C ASN A 14 -16.75 7.83 -0.07
N THR A 15 -15.95 8.26 0.90
CA THR A 15 -15.85 7.75 2.26
C THR A 15 -15.36 8.87 3.17
N ARG A 16 -15.86 8.81 4.41
CA ARG A 16 -15.73 9.77 5.49
C ARG A 16 -14.27 9.98 5.91
N HIS A 17 -13.96 11.25 6.19
CA HIS A 17 -12.94 11.68 7.14
C HIS A 17 -13.06 10.84 8.42
N GLY A 18 -12.06 10.01 8.70
CA GLY A 18 -11.92 9.30 9.96
C GLY A 18 -10.52 9.57 10.50
N ASN A 19 -10.44 10.39 11.55
CA ASN A 19 -9.36 10.26 12.53
C ASN A 19 -9.55 8.88 13.16
N VAL A 20 -8.87 7.88 12.62
CA VAL A 20 -8.72 6.57 13.24
C VAL A 20 -7.23 6.48 13.57
N GLU A 21 -6.92 6.38 14.85
CA GLU A 21 -5.57 6.02 15.28
C GLU A 21 -5.26 4.67 14.63
N ASP A 22 -4.40 4.73 13.61
CA ASP A 22 -4.20 3.67 12.64
C ASP A 22 -3.40 2.54 13.29
N ASP A 23 -4.04 1.39 13.52
CA ASP A 23 -3.42 0.19 14.10
C ASP A 23 -2.31 -0.44 13.22
N GLY A 24 -1.65 0.34 12.35
CA GLY A 24 -0.64 -0.11 11.39
C GLY A 24 -1.18 -1.09 10.34
N LYS A 25 -2.49 -1.35 10.34
CA LYS A 25 -3.21 -2.30 9.49
C LYS A 25 -4.06 -1.63 8.41
N ASN A 26 -3.95 -0.32 8.25
CA ASN A 26 -4.62 0.36 7.15
C ASN A 26 -3.79 0.22 5.88
N ILE A 27 -4.32 -0.55 4.94
CA ILE A 27 -3.63 -0.78 3.68
C ILE A 27 -3.53 0.51 2.85
N GLN A 28 -4.49 1.42 2.96
CA GLN A 28 -4.50 2.68 2.20
C GLN A 28 -3.34 3.58 2.63
N TYR A 29 -3.10 3.70 3.95
CA TYR A 29 -1.95 4.43 4.48
C TYR A 29 -0.63 3.92 3.88
N TRP A 30 -0.45 2.59 3.82
CA TRP A 30 0.75 2.00 3.25
C TRP A 30 0.84 2.16 1.73
N GLN A 31 -0.29 2.12 1.03
CA GLN A 31 -0.33 2.39 -0.42
C GLN A 31 0.14 3.81 -0.71
N ASP A 32 -0.45 4.79 -0.04
CA ASP A 32 -0.13 6.22 -0.22
C ASP A 32 1.31 6.53 0.18
N LYS A 33 1.81 5.87 1.23
CA LYS A 33 3.18 6.06 1.75
C LYS A 33 4.26 5.44 0.88
N LEU A 34 3.99 4.29 0.24
CA LEU A 34 5.05 3.46 -0.35
C LEU A 34 5.00 3.36 -1.87
N VAL A 35 3.80 3.30 -2.47
CA VAL A 35 3.66 3.04 -3.91
C VAL A 35 4.31 4.17 -4.71
N GLY A 36 5.10 3.79 -5.72
CA GLY A 36 5.84 4.72 -6.57
C GLY A 36 7.25 5.07 -6.08
N LYS A 37 7.58 4.78 -4.82
CA LYS A 37 8.92 5.01 -4.24
C LYS A 37 9.87 3.85 -4.55
N THR A 38 11.16 4.09 -4.39
CA THR A 38 12.21 3.09 -4.61
C THR A 38 12.60 2.43 -3.28
N TYR A 39 12.46 1.11 -3.18
CA TYR A 39 12.92 0.36 -2.03
C TYR A 39 14.43 0.18 -2.09
N ILE A 40 15.13 0.60 -1.04
CA ILE A 40 16.59 0.46 -0.90
C ILE A 40 16.99 -0.50 0.22
N GLY A 41 16.03 -0.95 1.05
CA GLY A 41 16.29 -1.84 2.19
C GLY A 41 17.25 -1.21 3.19
N GLY A 42 18.51 -1.67 3.17
CA GLY A 42 19.65 -1.10 3.91
C GLY A 42 20.81 -0.60 3.01
N GLY A 43 20.62 -0.57 1.70
CA GLY A 43 21.59 -0.02 0.75
C GLY A 43 21.66 1.51 0.78
N SER A 44 22.74 2.06 0.23
CA SER A 44 22.90 3.51 0.11
C SER A 44 21.86 4.06 -0.88
N ALA A 45 21.07 5.04 -0.44
CA ALA A 45 20.34 5.90 -1.35
C ALA A 45 21.38 6.60 -2.23
N GLY A 46 21.37 6.36 -3.54
CA GLY A 46 22.25 7.05 -4.47
C GLY A 46 21.84 8.52 -4.64
N ALA A 47 21.68 8.97 -5.88
CA ALA A 47 21.23 10.33 -6.20
C ALA A 47 19.72 10.59 -5.97
N LEU A 48 19.02 9.71 -5.26
CA LEU A 48 17.58 9.83 -5.02
C LEU A 48 17.33 10.60 -3.72
N GLU A 49 16.37 11.52 -3.77
CA GLU A 49 15.95 12.29 -2.59
C GLU A 49 15.31 11.39 -1.53
N GLU A 50 15.38 11.82 -0.27
CA GLU A 50 14.97 11.02 0.88
C GLU A 50 13.47 10.69 0.89
N ASP A 51 12.66 11.52 0.24
CA ASP A 51 11.23 11.32 0.02
C ASP A 51 10.92 10.34 -1.12
N GLN A 52 11.89 10.03 -2.01
CA GLN A 52 11.70 9.08 -3.11
C GLN A 52 12.14 7.66 -2.76
N VAL A 53 12.76 7.47 -1.60
CA VAL A 53 13.30 6.18 -1.15
C VAL A 53 12.58 5.63 0.07
N VAL A 54 12.51 4.30 0.14
CA VAL A 54 11.95 3.57 1.28
C VAL A 54 13.00 2.61 1.84
N ARG A 55 13.26 2.73 3.14
CA ARG A 55 14.15 1.85 3.91
C ARG A 55 13.38 0.85 4.75
N ASP A 56 14.04 -0.23 5.17
CA ASP A 56 13.43 -1.23 6.07
C ASP A 56 12.96 -0.62 7.40
N SER A 57 13.63 0.42 7.89
CA SER A 57 13.23 1.12 9.13
C SER A 57 11.89 1.86 9.02
N GLN A 58 11.38 2.11 7.80
CA GLN A 58 10.10 2.77 7.57
C GLN A 58 8.95 1.77 7.38
N LEU A 59 9.26 0.48 7.28
CA LEU A 59 8.32 -0.63 7.16
C LEU A 59 7.95 -1.17 8.55
N PRO A 60 6.78 -1.84 8.70
CA PRO A 60 6.42 -2.46 9.96
C PRO A 60 7.37 -3.64 10.27
N ALA A 61 7.51 -3.99 11.55
CA ALA A 61 8.43 -5.05 11.98
C ALA A 61 8.19 -6.43 11.30
N ILE A 62 6.95 -6.71 10.90
CA ILE A 62 6.59 -7.91 10.14
C ILE A 62 6.30 -7.49 8.70
N HIS A 63 7.29 -7.59 7.83
CA HIS A 63 7.15 -7.31 6.41
C HIS A 63 7.82 -8.37 5.53
N ARG A 64 7.45 -8.39 4.25
CA ARG A 64 8.12 -9.16 3.20
C ARG A 64 8.20 -8.31 1.94
N VAL A 65 9.41 -8.07 1.47
CA VAL A 65 9.64 -7.44 0.17
C VAL A 65 9.89 -8.54 -0.85
N ALA A 66 9.15 -8.53 -1.96
CA ALA A 66 9.28 -9.53 -3.00
C ALA A 66 9.20 -8.90 -4.39
N ARG A 67 10.01 -9.41 -5.32
CA ARG A 67 9.94 -9.00 -6.72
C ARG A 67 8.69 -9.57 -7.40
N ILE A 68 8.21 -8.87 -8.40
CA ILE A 68 7.19 -9.40 -9.30
C ILE A 68 7.70 -10.71 -9.94
N ASN A 69 6.78 -11.65 -10.17
CA ASN A 69 7.05 -12.98 -10.74
C ASN A 69 7.91 -13.93 -9.90
N THR A 70 8.29 -13.56 -8.67
CA THR A 70 8.92 -14.51 -7.75
C THR A 70 7.87 -15.45 -7.18
N MET A 71 8.12 -16.75 -7.26
CA MET A 71 7.27 -17.73 -6.58
C MET A 71 7.43 -17.57 -5.07
N LEU A 72 6.32 -17.33 -4.38
CA LEU A 72 6.29 -17.19 -2.93
C LEU A 72 5.45 -18.30 -2.33
N THR A 73 5.85 -18.76 -1.16
CA THR A 73 5.02 -19.63 -0.33
C THR A 73 3.74 -18.89 0.05
N MET A 74 2.60 -19.55 -0.08
CA MET A 74 1.28 -19.04 0.33
C MET A 74 1.09 -19.19 1.85
N ASP A 75 2.08 -18.81 2.65
CA ASP A 75 1.94 -18.78 4.10
C ASP A 75 1.16 -17.52 4.49
N TYR A 76 -0.09 -17.67 4.93
CA TYR A 76 -0.92 -16.53 5.31
C TYR A 76 -0.53 -15.97 6.68
N ARG A 77 -0.15 -14.68 6.73
CA ARG A 77 0.17 -13.94 7.95
C ARG A 77 -0.58 -12.60 7.95
N PRO A 78 -1.72 -12.47 8.67
CA PRO A 78 -2.58 -11.29 8.58
C PRO A 78 -1.90 -9.98 9.02
N THR A 79 -0.85 -10.07 9.83
CA THR A 79 -0.07 -8.92 10.31
C THR A 79 1.11 -8.55 9.42
N ARG A 80 1.42 -9.35 8.39
CA ARG A 80 2.59 -9.12 7.53
C ARG A 80 2.24 -8.18 6.38
N LEU A 81 2.99 -7.09 6.26
CA LEU A 81 2.94 -6.24 5.08
C LEU A 81 3.78 -6.86 3.96
N ASN A 82 3.15 -7.27 2.86
CA ASN A 82 3.84 -7.66 1.64
C ASN A 82 4.03 -6.42 0.76
N VAL A 83 5.27 -6.15 0.35
CA VAL A 83 5.66 -5.09 -0.57
C VAL A 83 6.12 -5.73 -1.87
N LYS A 84 5.44 -5.43 -2.97
CA LYS A 84 5.80 -5.89 -4.31
C LYS A 84 6.63 -4.82 -5.01
N ILE A 85 7.81 -5.22 -5.45
CA ILE A 85 8.75 -4.36 -6.19
C ILE A 85 8.95 -4.86 -7.63
N ASP A 86 9.29 -3.95 -8.52
CA ASP A 86 9.73 -4.27 -9.89
C ASP A 86 11.24 -4.61 -9.94
N GLU A 87 11.77 -4.77 -11.16
CA GLU A 87 13.18 -5.07 -11.40
C GLU A 87 14.12 -3.92 -11.01
N ASN A 88 13.61 -2.68 -10.95
CA ASN A 88 14.33 -1.47 -10.55
C ASN A 88 14.16 -1.14 -9.06
N ASN A 89 13.58 -2.07 -8.28
CA ASN A 89 13.19 -1.89 -6.88
C ASN A 89 12.12 -0.83 -6.64
N LYS A 90 11.36 -0.42 -7.66
CA LYS A 90 10.22 0.48 -7.50
C LYS A 90 9.05 -0.29 -6.89
N ILE A 91 8.44 0.28 -5.86
CA ILE A 91 7.28 -0.31 -5.18
C ILE A 91 6.05 -0.14 -6.07
N LEU A 92 5.48 -1.26 -6.48
CA LEU A 92 4.29 -1.30 -7.33
C LEU A 92 3.00 -1.44 -6.53
N ALA A 93 3.04 -2.25 -5.47
CA ALA A 93 1.85 -2.56 -4.67
C ALA A 93 2.22 -3.04 -3.27
N VAL A 94 1.26 -2.89 -2.35
CA VAL A 94 1.35 -3.42 -1.00
C VAL A 94 0.06 -4.16 -0.62
N SER A 95 0.16 -5.16 0.25
CA SER A 95 -0.98 -5.96 0.73
C SER A 95 -0.68 -6.64 2.06
N PHE A 96 -1.67 -6.79 2.93
CA PHE A 96 -1.54 -7.62 4.13
C PHE A 96 -1.81 -9.09 3.82
N GLY A 97 -1.00 -10.00 4.37
CA GLY A 97 -1.20 -11.45 4.26
C GLY A 97 0.03 -12.32 4.26
#